data_AF-A0AB38JHG8-F1
#
_entry.id   AF-A0AB38JHG8-F1
#
_cell.length_a   1.000
_cell.length_b   1.000
_cell.length_c   1.000
_cell.angle_alpha   90.00
_cell.angle_beta   90.00
_cell.angle_gamma   90.00
#
_symmetry.space_group_name_H-M   'P 1'
#
loop_
_entity.id
_entity.type
_entity.pdbx_description
1 polymer ?
#
loop_
_entity_poly.entity_id
_entity_poly.type
_entity_poly.pdbx_seq_one_letter_code
_entity_poly.pdbx_strand_id
1 'polypeptide(L)'
;MPYDYQTSSLWRRTLGSTDFGENQPTVNRLREAYFDFRSNAKLLAEDIKISMPMFTDHGIEHIDSLWDMASMIVDDDFPLNPAEAFILGGAFLLHDLGMGLNSYPGGKDAVEADPTFARVLESGVTDPPTAAEDASNRELALVTTLRLRHAEQAARLVDQEFETDSGRKVTLLAQEDLRRFFGDDIGRIAQSHWVSVDELPSFVADKHGTDGSLPGEWNIDPLKLACILRLADASHIDSRRAPLMLHAFRPQVGVSRDHWVFQQRLNRPIVNKSRLEYTSSRSFPESESRAWWLAYDTLKMIDFELKQVDAVCRDLGRKPFKVNSVAGVSTPERLASLVKTQGWTPIDATLKVSKVNTVVETLGGA
;
A
#
# COMPACT_ATOMS: atom_id res chain seq x y z
N MET A 1 -12.47 17.65 1.35
CA MET A 1 -13.38 16.78 0.59
C MET A 1 -12.61 15.50 0.31
N PRO A 2 -13.20 14.32 0.58
CA PRO A 2 -12.71 13.02 0.10
C PRO A 2 -12.28 13.08 -1.36
N TYR A 3 -11.25 12.33 -1.74
CA TYR A 3 -10.93 12.16 -3.16
C TYR A 3 -12.00 11.27 -3.81
N ASP A 4 -12.63 11.75 -4.87
CA ASP A 4 -13.56 10.93 -5.64
C ASP A 4 -12.78 10.06 -6.64
N TYR A 5 -12.54 8.81 -6.26
CA TYR A 5 -11.83 7.83 -7.09
C TYR A 5 -12.48 7.60 -8.46
N GLN A 6 -13.78 7.89 -8.59
CA GLN A 6 -14.48 7.73 -9.85
C GLN A 6 -14.04 8.76 -10.91
N THR A 7 -13.33 9.81 -10.48
CA THR A 7 -12.75 10.81 -11.39
C THR A 7 -11.39 10.39 -11.96
N SER A 8 -10.75 9.36 -11.37
CA SER A 8 -9.45 8.85 -11.83
C SER A 8 -9.53 8.34 -13.28
N SER A 9 -8.44 8.46 -14.05
CA SER A 9 -8.43 8.04 -15.46
C SER A 9 -8.59 6.53 -15.59
N LEU A 10 -7.95 5.75 -14.70
CA LEU A 10 -8.11 4.30 -14.65
C LEU A 10 -9.56 3.88 -14.44
N TRP A 11 -10.25 4.47 -13.47
CA TRP A 11 -11.65 4.15 -13.24
C TRP A 11 -12.51 4.51 -14.46
N ARG A 12 -12.42 5.76 -14.94
CA ARG A 12 -13.29 6.26 -16.02
C ARG A 12 -13.19 5.47 -17.33
N ARG A 13 -12.00 4.94 -17.66
CA ARG A 13 -11.79 4.15 -18.88
C ARG A 13 -12.08 2.65 -18.72
N THR A 14 -12.32 2.19 -17.50
CA THR A 14 -12.60 0.77 -17.19
C THR A 14 -13.97 0.64 -16.54
N LEU A 15 -14.04 0.38 -15.23
CA LEU A 15 -15.29 0.18 -14.50
C LEU A 15 -16.22 1.37 -14.60
N GLY A 16 -15.73 2.60 -14.67
CA GLY A 16 -16.53 3.83 -14.80
C GLY A 16 -17.00 4.15 -16.23
N SER A 17 -16.56 3.39 -17.23
CA SER A 17 -16.88 3.69 -18.64
C SER A 17 -18.32 3.31 -18.99
N THR A 18 -18.94 4.11 -19.85
CA THR A 18 -20.25 3.84 -20.46
C THR A 18 -20.15 3.49 -21.95
N ASP A 19 -18.93 3.23 -22.44
CA ASP A 19 -18.63 3.01 -23.85
C ASP A 19 -17.91 1.67 -24.06
N PHE A 20 -18.59 0.57 -23.73
CA PHE A 20 -18.12 -0.81 -23.95
C PHE A 20 -19.02 -1.61 -24.93
N GLY A 21 -19.87 -0.93 -25.70
CA GLY A 21 -20.74 -1.56 -26.69
C GLY A 21 -21.59 -2.69 -26.09
N GLU A 22 -21.55 -3.87 -26.72
CA GLU A 22 -22.29 -5.07 -26.27
C GLU A 22 -21.84 -5.58 -24.89
N ASN A 23 -20.61 -5.27 -24.46
CA ASN A 23 -20.06 -5.68 -23.17
C ASN A 23 -20.46 -4.75 -22.01
N GLN A 24 -21.19 -3.65 -22.28
CA GLN A 24 -21.58 -2.68 -21.25
C GLN A 24 -22.38 -3.27 -20.07
N PRO A 25 -23.32 -4.21 -20.26
CA PRO A 25 -24.00 -4.87 -19.15
C PRO A 25 -23.05 -5.59 -18.20
N THR A 26 -22.01 -6.23 -18.74
CA THR A 26 -20.97 -6.91 -17.96
C THR A 26 -20.13 -5.91 -17.16
N VAL A 27 -19.76 -4.77 -17.76
CA VAL A 27 -19.06 -3.70 -17.05
C VAL A 27 -19.91 -3.11 -15.92
N ASN A 28 -21.21 -2.89 -16.16
CA ASN A 28 -22.14 -2.42 -15.13
C ASN A 28 -22.22 -3.40 -13.96
N ARG A 29 -22.29 -4.70 -14.25
CA ARG A 29 -22.30 -5.76 -13.24
C ARG A 29 -21.04 -5.72 -12.35
N LEU A 30 -19.85 -5.64 -12.96
CA LEU A 30 -18.60 -5.53 -12.22
C LEU A 30 -18.53 -4.24 -11.38
N ARG A 31 -19.02 -3.12 -11.92
CA ARG A 31 -19.09 -1.84 -11.22
C ARG A 31 -20.00 -1.91 -9.99
N GLU A 32 -21.19 -2.47 -10.14
CA GLU A 32 -22.15 -2.65 -9.04
C GLU A 32 -21.56 -3.57 -7.95
N ALA A 33 -20.96 -4.69 -8.35
CA ALA A 33 -20.25 -5.58 -7.44
C ALA A 33 -19.14 -4.86 -6.66
N TYR A 34 -18.37 -4.00 -7.32
CA TYR A 34 -17.32 -3.21 -6.68
C TYR A 34 -17.91 -2.21 -5.68
N PHE A 35 -19.02 -1.54 -5.99
CA PHE A 35 -19.66 -0.61 -5.05
C PHE A 35 -20.16 -1.31 -3.79
N ASP A 36 -20.77 -2.49 -3.92
CA ASP A 36 -21.20 -3.30 -2.78
C ASP A 36 -19.99 -3.76 -1.96
N PHE A 37 -18.97 -4.29 -2.63
CA PHE A 37 -17.74 -4.74 -1.98
C PHE A 37 -17.04 -3.59 -1.23
N ARG A 38 -16.91 -2.42 -1.86
CA ARG A 38 -16.36 -1.22 -1.24
C ARG A 38 -17.15 -0.79 -0.01
N SER A 39 -18.48 -0.87 -0.08
CA SER A 39 -19.36 -0.50 1.04
C SER A 39 -19.14 -1.40 2.25
N ASN A 40 -18.96 -2.71 2.02
CA ASN A 40 -18.64 -3.67 3.07
C ASN A 40 -17.21 -3.51 3.61
N ALA A 41 -16.22 -3.40 2.71
CA ALA A 41 -14.81 -3.22 3.06
C ALA A 41 -14.58 -1.94 3.87
N LYS A 42 -15.30 -0.85 3.57
CA LYS A 42 -15.26 0.39 4.34
C LYS A 42 -15.55 0.18 5.82
N LEU A 43 -16.52 -0.66 6.16
CA LEU A 43 -16.87 -0.92 7.56
C LEU A 43 -15.70 -1.56 8.31
N LEU A 44 -15.01 -2.50 7.66
CA LEU A 44 -13.83 -3.16 8.22
C LEU A 44 -12.60 -2.23 8.25
N ALA A 45 -12.42 -1.37 7.25
CA ALA A 45 -11.32 -0.41 7.19
C ALA A 45 -11.34 0.60 8.35
N GLU A 46 -12.51 0.95 8.88
CA GLU A 46 -12.62 1.82 10.06
C GLU A 46 -12.05 1.17 11.33
N ASP A 47 -11.93 -0.17 11.38
CA ASP A 47 -11.35 -0.90 12.51
C ASP A 47 -9.83 -0.71 12.63
N ILE A 48 -9.14 -0.49 11.50
CA ILE A 48 -7.67 -0.26 11.49
C ILE A 48 -7.32 0.92 12.40
N LYS A 49 -8.16 1.95 12.40
CA LYS A 49 -7.98 3.15 13.21
C LYS A 49 -8.11 2.91 14.72
N ILE A 50 -8.83 1.86 15.12
CA ILE A 50 -9.00 1.43 16.51
C ILE A 50 -7.84 0.51 16.90
N SER A 51 -7.48 -0.41 16.01
CA SER A 51 -6.42 -1.40 16.22
C SER A 51 -5.02 -0.80 16.17
N MET A 52 -4.82 0.26 15.38
CA MET A 52 -3.53 0.93 15.16
C MET A 52 -3.67 2.46 15.23
N PRO A 53 -4.05 3.02 16.40
CA PRO A 53 -4.33 4.45 16.54
C PRO A 53 -3.09 5.34 16.33
N MET A 54 -1.89 4.77 16.37
CA MET A 54 -0.61 5.45 16.12
C MET A 54 -0.24 5.55 14.64
N PHE A 55 -0.92 4.85 13.75
CA PHE A 55 -0.64 4.90 12.32
C PHE A 55 -1.36 6.08 11.68
N THR A 56 -0.85 6.54 10.54
CA THR A 56 -1.56 7.50 9.69
C THR A 56 -2.79 6.81 9.06
N ASP A 57 -3.60 7.51 8.27
CA ASP A 57 -4.81 6.94 7.69
C ASP A 57 -4.49 5.77 6.74
N HIS A 58 -5.06 4.61 7.06
CA HIS A 58 -5.11 3.40 6.22
C HIS A 58 -6.58 3.01 5.96
N GLY A 59 -7.50 3.98 6.08
CA GLY A 59 -8.93 3.77 5.92
C GLY A 59 -9.39 3.83 4.47
N ILE A 60 -10.71 3.93 4.27
CA ILE A 60 -11.29 3.94 2.92
C ILE A 60 -10.82 5.10 2.04
N GLU A 61 -10.44 6.23 2.63
CA GLU A 61 -9.93 7.40 1.91
C GLU A 61 -8.53 7.15 1.32
N HIS A 62 -7.67 6.44 2.06
CA HIS A 62 -6.39 5.95 1.55
C HIS A 62 -6.62 4.98 0.38
N ILE A 63 -7.48 3.98 0.59
CA ILE A 63 -7.83 2.96 -0.40
C ILE A 63 -8.37 3.59 -1.70
N ASP A 64 -9.31 4.53 -1.61
CA ASP A 64 -9.86 5.23 -2.77
C ASP A 64 -8.79 6.04 -3.53
N SER A 65 -7.83 6.62 -2.80
CA SER A 65 -6.73 7.36 -3.40
C SER A 65 -5.74 6.47 -4.14
N LEU A 66 -5.76 5.14 -3.95
CA LEU A 66 -4.92 4.23 -4.74
C LEU A 66 -5.30 4.23 -6.23
N TRP A 67 -6.57 4.44 -6.57
CA TRP A 67 -6.99 4.65 -7.96
C TRP A 67 -6.33 5.88 -8.60
N ASP A 68 -6.14 6.95 -7.80
CA ASP A 68 -5.46 8.16 -8.22
C ASP A 68 -3.98 7.91 -8.48
N MET A 69 -3.32 7.27 -7.52
CA MET A 69 -1.90 6.97 -7.59
C MET A 69 -1.59 6.01 -8.73
N ALA A 70 -2.39 4.95 -8.87
CA ALA A 70 -2.30 4.03 -10.00
C ALA A 70 -2.48 4.76 -11.33
N SER A 71 -3.42 5.70 -11.43
CA SER A 71 -3.62 6.54 -12.63
C SER A 71 -2.44 7.46 -12.94
N MET A 72 -1.66 7.89 -11.94
CA MET A 72 -0.42 8.63 -12.17
C MET A 72 0.72 7.72 -12.61
N ILE A 73 0.76 6.49 -12.11
CA ILE A 73 1.82 5.51 -12.35
C ILE A 73 1.73 4.95 -13.77
N VAL A 74 0.52 4.67 -14.24
CA VAL A 74 0.29 4.19 -15.59
C VAL A 74 0.09 5.34 -16.57
N ASP A 75 0.31 5.09 -17.87
CA ASP A 75 -0.05 6.04 -18.92
C ASP A 75 -1.54 5.92 -19.31
N ASP A 76 -2.06 6.94 -20.01
CA ASP A 76 -3.49 7.02 -20.36
C ASP A 76 -3.93 5.89 -21.32
N ASP A 77 -2.96 5.27 -22.01
CA ASP A 77 -3.12 4.14 -22.93
C ASP A 77 -2.65 2.80 -22.32
N PHE A 78 -2.38 2.74 -21.02
CA PHE A 78 -1.91 1.49 -20.39
C PHE A 78 -2.98 0.42 -20.50
N PRO A 79 -2.69 -0.80 -20.99
CA PRO A 79 -3.73 -1.80 -21.21
C PRO A 79 -4.28 -2.32 -19.87
N LEU A 80 -5.54 -2.02 -19.58
CA LEU A 80 -6.27 -2.54 -18.43
C LEU A 80 -7.74 -2.74 -18.85
N ASN A 81 -8.22 -3.98 -18.83
CA ASN A 81 -9.62 -4.27 -19.14
C ASN A 81 -10.52 -4.17 -17.88
N PRO A 82 -11.86 -4.14 -18.02
CA PRO A 82 -12.77 -4.05 -16.87
C PRO A 82 -12.65 -5.17 -15.84
N ALA A 83 -12.35 -6.42 -16.23
CA ALA A 83 -12.16 -7.51 -15.28
C ALA A 83 -10.88 -7.32 -14.45
N GLU A 84 -9.78 -6.94 -15.09
CA GLU A 84 -8.54 -6.58 -14.40
C GLU A 84 -8.72 -5.37 -13.47
N ALA A 85 -9.52 -4.37 -13.88
CA ALA A 85 -9.86 -3.24 -13.03
C ALA A 85 -10.73 -3.65 -11.83
N PHE A 86 -11.63 -4.62 -11.99
CA PHE A 86 -12.40 -5.19 -10.88
C PHE A 86 -11.49 -5.90 -9.87
N ILE A 87 -10.57 -6.73 -10.35
CA ILE A 87 -9.58 -7.42 -9.51
C ILE A 87 -8.70 -6.41 -8.78
N LEU A 88 -8.12 -5.45 -9.50
CA LEU A 88 -7.26 -4.41 -8.92
C LEU A 88 -8.02 -3.59 -7.86
N GLY A 89 -9.27 -3.22 -8.16
CA GLY A 89 -10.15 -2.55 -7.22
C GLY A 89 -10.40 -3.38 -5.96
N GLY A 90 -10.70 -4.67 -6.11
CA GLY A 90 -10.85 -5.59 -4.99
C GLY A 90 -9.56 -5.69 -4.15
N ALA A 91 -8.40 -5.76 -4.80
CA ALA A 91 -7.12 -5.81 -4.11
C ALA A 91 -6.83 -4.51 -3.34
N PHE A 92 -7.13 -3.34 -3.92
CA PHE A 92 -7.07 -2.06 -3.19
C PHE A 92 -7.93 -2.10 -1.93
N LEU A 93 -9.17 -2.60 -2.03
CA LEU A 93 -10.08 -2.68 -0.88
C LEU A 93 -9.53 -3.53 0.26
N LEU A 94 -8.74 -4.57 -0.03
CA LEU A 94 -8.31 -5.55 0.97
C LEU A 94 -6.90 -5.37 1.53
N HIS A 95 -5.97 -4.77 0.76
CA HIS A 95 -4.52 -4.88 1.03
C HIS A 95 -4.11 -4.56 2.47
N ASP A 96 -4.68 -3.52 3.07
CA ASP A 96 -4.39 -3.07 4.45
C ASP A 96 -5.38 -3.60 5.50
N LEU A 97 -6.50 -4.22 5.11
CA LEU A 97 -7.56 -4.59 6.06
C LEU A 97 -7.07 -5.60 7.11
N GLY A 98 -6.06 -6.41 6.80
CA GLY A 98 -5.43 -7.31 7.78
C GLY A 98 -4.75 -6.60 8.96
N MET A 99 -4.69 -5.25 8.98
CA MET A 99 -4.23 -4.47 10.13
C MET A 99 -5.32 -4.26 11.19
N GLY A 100 -6.59 -4.52 10.86
CA GLY A 100 -7.71 -4.47 11.81
C GLY A 100 -7.86 -5.79 12.58
N LEU A 101 -8.11 -5.71 13.89
CA LEU A 101 -8.40 -6.90 14.72
C LEU A 101 -9.65 -7.64 14.25
N ASN A 102 -10.67 -6.92 13.80
CA ASN A 102 -11.92 -7.51 13.31
C ASN A 102 -11.74 -8.25 11.97
N SER A 103 -10.57 -8.17 11.35
CA SER A 103 -10.22 -8.97 10.18
C SER A 103 -9.86 -10.41 10.53
N TYR A 104 -9.65 -10.73 11.81
CA TYR A 104 -9.28 -12.07 12.29
C TYR A 104 -10.48 -12.73 12.98
N PRO A 105 -10.90 -13.95 12.56
CA PRO A 105 -11.88 -14.73 13.31
C PRO A 105 -11.36 -15.02 14.72
N GLY A 106 -12.11 -14.61 15.75
CA GLY A 106 -11.65 -14.66 17.15
C GLY A 106 -10.94 -13.39 17.63
N GLY A 107 -10.76 -12.39 16.76
CA GLY A 107 -10.26 -11.07 17.11
C GLY A 107 -8.90 -11.11 17.80
N LYS A 108 -8.79 -10.40 18.92
CA LYS A 108 -7.54 -10.29 19.70
C LYS A 108 -6.98 -11.65 20.13
N ASP A 109 -7.83 -12.58 20.58
CA ASP A 109 -7.37 -13.87 21.07
C ASP A 109 -6.70 -14.70 19.96
N ALA A 110 -7.21 -14.58 18.72
CA ALA A 110 -6.60 -15.23 17.56
C ALA A 110 -5.22 -14.65 17.23
N VAL A 111 -5.04 -13.33 17.36
CA VAL A 111 -3.75 -12.68 17.13
C VAL A 111 -2.75 -13.00 18.24
N GLU A 112 -3.18 -13.02 19.50
CA GLU A 112 -2.31 -13.39 20.63
C GLU A 112 -1.89 -14.87 20.59
N ALA A 113 -2.69 -15.73 19.93
CA ALA A 113 -2.34 -17.13 19.69
C ALA A 113 -1.38 -17.34 18.50
N ASP A 114 -1.14 -16.32 17.65
CA ASP A 114 -0.17 -16.43 16.56
C ASP A 114 1.25 -16.56 17.12
N PRO A 115 2.06 -17.53 16.67
CA PRO A 115 3.45 -17.68 17.12
C PRO A 115 4.30 -16.42 16.97
N THR A 116 3.99 -15.55 16.00
CA THR A 116 4.67 -14.25 15.81
C THR A 116 4.45 -13.33 17.00
N PHE A 117 3.27 -13.34 17.63
CA PHE A 117 2.98 -12.52 18.80
C PHE A 117 3.92 -12.84 19.96
N ALA A 118 4.06 -14.12 20.29
CA ALA A 118 4.98 -14.57 21.33
C ALA A 118 6.43 -14.13 21.04
N ARG A 119 6.89 -14.30 19.80
CA ARG A 119 8.26 -13.90 19.39
C ARG A 119 8.50 -12.40 19.48
N VAL A 120 7.53 -11.59 19.05
CA VAL A 120 7.64 -10.13 19.16
C VAL A 120 7.63 -9.70 20.62
N LEU A 121 6.75 -10.27 21.44
CA LEU A 121 6.67 -9.97 22.86
C LEU A 121 8.00 -10.26 23.57
N GLU A 122 8.59 -11.44 23.35
CA GLU A 122 9.89 -11.83 23.90
C GLU A 122 11.01 -10.86 23.51
N SER A 123 10.99 -10.32 22.29
CA SER A 123 12.02 -9.37 21.82
C SER A 123 11.93 -7.98 22.46
N GLY A 124 10.77 -7.63 23.03
CA GLY A 124 10.50 -6.31 23.62
C GLY A 124 10.57 -6.24 25.14
N VAL A 125 10.73 -7.38 25.83
CA VAL A 125 10.72 -7.43 27.30
C VAL A 125 12.10 -7.08 27.87
N THR A 126 12.16 -6.07 28.73
CA THR A 126 13.29 -5.82 29.64
C THR A 126 13.09 -6.57 30.95
N ASP A 127 14.16 -7.10 31.54
CA ASP A 127 14.06 -8.05 32.66
C ASP A 127 14.29 -7.40 34.05
N PRO A 128 13.40 -7.59 35.05
CA PRO A 128 11.98 -7.94 34.96
C PRO A 128 11.09 -6.69 34.80
N PRO A 129 10.01 -6.74 33.98
CA PRO A 129 9.14 -5.59 33.74
C PRO A 129 8.13 -5.38 34.88
N THR A 130 7.76 -4.13 35.11
CA THR A 130 6.57 -3.77 35.90
C THR A 130 5.28 -4.17 35.17
N ALA A 131 4.17 -4.24 35.89
CA ALA A 131 2.86 -4.56 35.29
C ALA A 131 2.43 -3.58 34.19
N ALA A 132 2.81 -2.31 34.30
CA ALA A 132 2.52 -1.30 33.28
C ALA A 132 3.38 -1.50 32.02
N GLU A 133 4.66 -1.84 32.19
CA GLU A 133 5.56 -2.17 31.08
C GLU A 133 5.11 -3.44 30.36
N ASP A 134 4.67 -4.46 31.09
CA ASP A 134 4.12 -5.69 30.50
C ASP A 134 2.89 -5.42 29.63
N ALA A 135 1.93 -4.64 30.14
CA ALA A 135 0.73 -4.26 29.38
C ALA A 135 1.09 -3.49 28.09
N SER A 136 2.04 -2.54 28.18
CA SER A 136 2.51 -1.78 27.02
C SER A 136 3.26 -2.66 26.01
N ASN A 137 4.07 -3.61 26.48
CA ASN A 137 4.79 -4.55 25.64
C ASN A 137 3.83 -5.48 24.88
N ARG A 138 2.76 -5.94 25.54
CA ARG A 138 1.71 -6.74 24.89
C ARG A 138 0.95 -5.96 23.82
N GLU A 139 0.62 -4.69 24.08
CA GLU A 139 -0.02 -3.83 23.09
C GLU A 139 0.89 -3.60 21.87
N LEU A 140 2.17 -3.32 22.11
CA LEU A 140 3.16 -3.18 21.04
C LEU A 140 3.32 -4.48 20.24
N ALA A 141 3.35 -5.63 20.93
CA ALA A 141 3.42 -6.94 20.29
C ALA A 141 2.18 -7.22 19.43
N LEU A 142 1.00 -6.83 19.89
CA LEU A 142 -0.26 -6.97 19.15
C LEU A 142 -0.23 -6.17 17.84
N VAL A 143 0.08 -4.87 17.93
CA VAL A 143 0.17 -3.97 16.76
C VAL A 143 1.23 -4.44 15.78
N THR A 144 2.39 -4.85 16.29
CA THR A 144 3.49 -5.35 15.45
C THR A 144 3.10 -6.66 14.77
N THR A 145 2.42 -7.56 15.46
CA THR A 145 1.94 -8.84 14.87
C THR A 145 0.93 -8.59 13.77
N LEU A 146 -0.07 -7.74 14.02
CA LEU A 146 -1.02 -7.33 13.00
C LEU A 146 -0.31 -6.75 11.77
N ARG A 147 0.69 -5.89 11.97
CA ARG A 147 1.49 -5.34 10.86
C ARG A 147 2.34 -6.39 10.15
N LEU A 148 2.86 -7.40 10.83
CA LEU A 148 3.63 -8.46 10.16
C LEU A 148 2.72 -9.43 9.38
N ARG A 149 1.47 -9.61 9.83
CA ARG A 149 0.50 -10.55 9.26
C ARG A 149 -0.49 -9.94 8.27
N HIS A 150 -0.63 -8.62 8.21
CA HIS A 150 -1.73 -7.97 7.49
C HIS A 150 -1.86 -8.42 6.03
N ALA A 151 -0.75 -8.51 5.28
CA ALA A 151 -0.79 -8.91 3.88
C ALA A 151 -1.20 -10.37 3.69
N GLU A 152 -0.74 -11.28 4.56
CA GLU A 152 -1.18 -12.68 4.56
C GLU A 152 -2.66 -12.80 4.91
N GLN A 153 -3.14 -11.98 5.85
CA GLN A 153 -4.55 -11.96 6.22
C GLN A 153 -5.41 -11.34 5.11
N ALA A 154 -4.94 -10.27 4.45
CA ALA A 154 -5.61 -9.62 3.33
C ALA A 154 -5.91 -10.60 2.18
N ALA A 155 -4.98 -11.52 1.89
CA ALA A 155 -5.19 -12.57 0.89
C ALA A 155 -6.40 -13.48 1.19
N ARG A 156 -6.78 -13.64 2.45
CA ARG A 156 -7.86 -14.54 2.88
C ARG A 156 -9.21 -13.85 2.99
N LEU A 157 -9.22 -12.51 3.10
CA LEU A 157 -10.42 -11.74 3.43
C LEU A 157 -11.54 -11.82 2.40
N VAL A 158 -11.20 -12.07 1.14
CA VAL A 158 -12.20 -12.17 0.06
C VAL A 158 -13.14 -13.35 0.28
N ASP A 159 -12.63 -14.49 0.76
CA ASP A 159 -13.37 -15.73 1.04
C ASP A 159 -13.76 -15.88 2.51
N GLN A 160 -13.24 -15.02 3.38
CA GLN A 160 -13.56 -15.07 4.80
C GLN A 160 -15.05 -14.79 5.05
N GLU A 161 -15.69 -15.72 5.74
CA GLU A 161 -17.04 -15.55 6.26
C GLU A 161 -17.00 -14.83 7.60
N PHE A 162 -17.86 -13.83 7.75
CA PHE A 162 -18.14 -13.14 9.00
C PHE A 162 -19.52 -13.60 9.48
N GLU A 163 -19.61 -13.98 10.75
CA GLU A 163 -20.84 -14.50 11.34
C GLU A 163 -21.51 -13.44 12.21
N THR A 164 -22.81 -13.22 12.03
CA THR A 164 -23.62 -12.38 12.91
C THR A 164 -24.05 -13.15 14.15
N ASP A 165 -24.52 -12.43 15.18
CA ASP A 165 -25.09 -13.06 16.39
C ASP A 165 -26.26 -14.01 16.12
N SER A 166 -26.92 -13.87 14.96
CA SER A 166 -27.99 -14.76 14.51
C SER A 166 -27.49 -16.01 13.75
N GLY A 167 -26.16 -16.23 13.68
CA GLY A 167 -25.53 -17.30 12.91
C GLY A 167 -25.53 -17.08 11.39
N ARG A 168 -25.88 -15.88 10.91
CA ARG A 168 -25.87 -15.60 9.47
C ARG A 168 -24.42 -15.32 9.05
N LYS A 169 -23.98 -16.02 8.01
CA LYS A 169 -22.67 -15.82 7.40
C LYS A 169 -22.76 -14.81 6.27
N VAL A 170 -21.83 -13.85 6.25
CA VAL A 170 -21.68 -12.83 5.22
C VAL A 170 -20.23 -12.74 4.77
N THR A 171 -19.99 -12.23 3.57
CA THR A 171 -18.66 -12.04 2.98
C THR A 171 -18.53 -10.62 2.47
N LEU A 172 -17.31 -10.11 2.32
CA LEU A 172 -17.10 -8.74 1.86
C LEU A 172 -17.53 -8.59 0.38
N LEU A 173 -17.13 -9.53 -0.48
CA LEU A 173 -17.61 -9.62 -1.86
C LEU A 173 -18.81 -10.57 -1.92
N ALA A 174 -20.02 -10.01 -1.89
CA ALA A 174 -21.26 -10.79 -1.75
C ALA A 174 -21.62 -11.65 -2.97
N GLN A 175 -21.28 -11.20 -4.18
CA GLN A 175 -21.56 -11.94 -5.41
C GLN A 175 -20.67 -13.19 -5.49
N GLU A 176 -21.27 -14.36 -5.23
CA GLU A 176 -20.56 -15.63 -5.06
C GLU A 176 -19.80 -16.07 -6.31
N ASP A 177 -20.36 -15.88 -7.50
CA ASP A 177 -19.72 -16.28 -8.74
C ASP A 177 -18.50 -15.39 -9.06
N LEU A 178 -18.61 -14.08 -8.85
CA LEU A 178 -17.46 -13.17 -8.96
C LEU A 178 -16.40 -13.48 -7.89
N ARG A 179 -16.81 -13.82 -6.66
CA ARG A 179 -15.89 -14.24 -5.59
C ARG A 179 -15.16 -15.53 -5.94
N ARG A 180 -15.88 -16.55 -6.41
CA ARG A 180 -15.28 -17.82 -6.83
C ARG A 180 -14.29 -17.65 -7.99
N PHE A 181 -14.60 -16.73 -8.91
CA PHE A 181 -13.80 -16.55 -10.10
C PHE A 181 -12.59 -15.64 -9.88
N PHE A 182 -12.78 -14.51 -9.20
CA PHE A 182 -11.75 -13.48 -9.03
C PHE A 182 -11.12 -13.45 -7.62
N GLY A 183 -11.63 -14.24 -6.68
CA GLY A 183 -11.21 -14.21 -5.28
C GLY A 183 -9.72 -14.49 -5.11
N ASP A 184 -9.21 -15.56 -5.71
CA ASP A 184 -7.79 -15.92 -5.62
C ASP A 184 -6.89 -14.79 -6.14
N ASP A 185 -7.19 -14.24 -7.33
CA ASP A 185 -6.47 -13.10 -7.89
C ASP A 185 -6.51 -11.89 -6.96
N ILE A 186 -7.70 -11.49 -6.49
CA ILE A 186 -7.89 -10.36 -5.58
C ILE A 186 -7.03 -10.52 -4.33
N GLY A 187 -7.07 -11.70 -3.70
CA GLY A 187 -6.34 -11.98 -2.47
C GLY A 187 -4.83 -11.98 -2.69
N ARG A 188 -4.34 -12.69 -3.72
CA ARG A 188 -2.91 -12.79 -4.05
C ARG A 188 -2.33 -11.44 -4.43
N ILE A 189 -3.06 -10.65 -5.22
CA ILE A 189 -2.64 -9.29 -5.57
C ILE A 189 -2.65 -8.42 -4.32
N ALA A 190 -3.67 -8.48 -3.46
CA ALA A 190 -3.70 -7.72 -2.20
C ALA A 190 -2.47 -8.01 -1.32
N GLN A 191 -2.00 -9.25 -1.25
CA GLN A 191 -0.78 -9.63 -0.50
C GLN A 191 0.52 -9.14 -1.15
N SER A 192 0.55 -8.98 -2.49
CA SER A 192 1.78 -8.77 -3.27
C SER A 192 2.56 -7.47 -2.94
N HIS A 193 1.93 -6.50 -2.27
CA HIS A 193 2.61 -5.28 -1.86
C HIS A 193 3.63 -5.51 -0.72
N TRP A 194 3.54 -6.63 0.00
CA TRP A 194 4.40 -6.97 1.13
C TRP A 194 5.49 -8.01 0.85
N VAL A 195 5.43 -8.69 -0.31
CA VAL A 195 6.49 -9.66 -0.71
C VAL A 195 7.70 -8.93 -1.29
N SER A 196 8.83 -9.61 -1.47
CA SER A 196 9.99 -9.00 -2.14
C SER A 196 9.68 -8.68 -3.62
N VAL A 197 10.30 -7.65 -4.19
CA VAL A 197 10.23 -7.40 -5.64
C VAL A 197 10.73 -8.62 -6.44
N ASP A 198 11.70 -9.35 -5.89
CA ASP A 198 12.27 -10.55 -6.50
C ASP A 198 11.25 -11.70 -6.64
N GLU A 199 10.13 -11.64 -5.92
CA GLU A 199 9.05 -12.62 -5.99
C GLU A 199 7.99 -12.26 -7.05
N LEU A 200 7.96 -11.01 -7.54
CA LEU A 200 7.00 -10.59 -8.58
C LEU A 200 7.04 -11.46 -9.84
N PRO A 201 8.21 -11.91 -10.35
CA PRO A 201 8.25 -12.81 -11.52
C PRO A 201 7.45 -14.11 -11.35
N SER A 202 7.16 -14.56 -10.13
CA SER A 202 6.32 -15.75 -9.91
C SER A 202 4.90 -15.58 -10.44
N PHE A 203 4.37 -14.34 -10.49
CA PHE A 203 3.05 -14.01 -11.01
C PHE A 203 2.94 -14.08 -12.54
N VAL A 204 4.05 -14.29 -13.26
CA VAL A 204 4.06 -14.37 -14.75
C VAL A 204 3.31 -15.59 -15.25
N ALA A 205 3.47 -16.73 -14.57
CA ALA A 205 2.88 -18.00 -14.97
C ALA A 205 1.34 -18.01 -14.83
N ASP A 206 0.80 -17.05 -14.09
CA ASP A 206 -0.62 -16.94 -13.76
C ASP A 206 -1.42 -16.10 -14.76
N LYS A 207 -0.84 -15.72 -15.91
CA LYS A 207 -1.64 -15.04 -16.95
C LYS A 207 -2.69 -16.00 -17.51
N HIS A 208 -3.97 -15.65 -17.40
CA HIS A 208 -5.08 -16.49 -17.85
C HIS A 208 -6.24 -15.71 -18.48
N GLY A 209 -7.18 -16.42 -19.10
CA GLY A 209 -8.41 -15.86 -19.63
C GLY A 209 -9.46 -15.57 -18.55
N THR A 210 -10.64 -15.13 -18.96
CA THR A 210 -11.78 -14.90 -18.05
C THR A 210 -12.80 -16.06 -18.08
N ASP A 211 -13.78 -16.02 -17.17
CA ASP A 211 -14.91 -16.96 -17.14
C ASP A 211 -15.72 -16.90 -18.44
N GLY A 212 -16.41 -17.99 -18.80
CA GLY A 212 -17.20 -18.07 -20.04
C GLY A 212 -18.36 -17.07 -20.13
N SER A 213 -18.75 -16.42 -19.03
CA SER A 213 -19.74 -15.33 -19.01
C SER A 213 -19.14 -13.96 -19.33
N LEU A 214 -17.81 -13.84 -19.42
CA LEU A 214 -17.09 -12.60 -19.70
C LEU A 214 -16.54 -12.57 -21.13
N PRO A 215 -16.25 -11.38 -21.68
CA PRO A 215 -15.68 -11.24 -23.01
C PRO A 215 -14.32 -11.94 -23.13
N GLY A 216 -14.17 -12.80 -24.14
CA GLY A 216 -13.00 -13.67 -24.30
C GLY A 216 -11.68 -12.93 -24.57
N GLU A 217 -11.74 -11.66 -24.98
CA GLU A 217 -10.57 -10.79 -25.14
C GLU A 217 -10.05 -10.23 -23.80
N TRP A 218 -10.86 -10.29 -22.73
CA TRP A 218 -10.42 -9.88 -21.39
C TRP A 218 -9.56 -10.99 -20.81
N ASN A 219 -8.25 -10.72 -20.78
CA ASN A 219 -7.25 -11.56 -20.15
C ASN A 219 -6.81 -10.92 -18.83
N ILE A 220 -6.49 -11.74 -17.84
CA ILE A 220 -5.98 -11.30 -16.54
C ILE A 220 -4.47 -11.47 -16.52
N ASP A 221 -3.74 -10.42 -16.15
CA ASP A 221 -2.29 -10.45 -15.95
C ASP A 221 -1.96 -10.10 -14.48
N PRO A 222 -1.84 -11.11 -13.59
CA PRO A 222 -1.63 -10.86 -12.17
C PRO A 222 -0.35 -10.08 -11.85
N LEU A 223 0.75 -10.32 -12.59
CA LEU A 223 1.99 -9.55 -12.45
C LEU A 223 1.73 -8.05 -12.68
N LYS A 224 1.00 -7.71 -13.74
CA LYS A 224 0.66 -6.32 -14.05
C LYS A 224 -0.10 -5.66 -12.89
N LEU A 225 -1.07 -6.37 -12.31
CA LEU A 225 -1.88 -5.85 -11.21
C LEU A 225 -1.10 -5.72 -9.91
N ALA A 226 -0.26 -6.70 -9.58
CA ALA A 226 0.65 -6.67 -8.44
C ALA A 226 1.60 -5.47 -8.51
N CYS A 227 2.22 -5.22 -9.67
CA CYS A 227 3.07 -4.06 -9.89
C CYS A 227 2.32 -2.73 -9.70
N ILE A 228 1.09 -2.61 -10.22
CA ILE A 228 0.28 -1.40 -10.06
C ILE A 228 -0.04 -1.15 -8.58
N LEU A 229 -0.54 -2.17 -7.86
CA LEU A 229 -0.87 -2.05 -6.44
C LEU A 229 0.34 -1.62 -5.63
N ARG A 230 1.45 -2.35 -5.76
CA ARG A 230 2.68 -2.10 -5.02
C ARG A 230 3.18 -0.66 -5.17
N LEU A 231 3.24 -0.18 -6.41
CA LEU A 231 3.72 1.17 -6.68
C LEU A 231 2.71 2.23 -6.23
N ALA A 232 1.41 1.98 -6.37
CA ALA A 232 0.36 2.91 -5.96
C ALA A 232 0.33 3.10 -4.45
N ASP A 233 0.43 2.01 -3.69
CA ASP A 233 0.47 2.01 -2.24
C ASP A 233 1.75 2.71 -1.73
N ALA A 234 2.93 2.24 -2.16
CA ALA A 234 4.20 2.84 -1.75
C ALA A 234 4.26 4.35 -2.02
N SER A 235 3.68 4.81 -3.14
CA SER A 235 3.71 6.21 -3.54
C SER A 235 2.68 7.10 -2.82
N HIS A 236 1.68 6.53 -2.12
CA HIS A 236 0.65 7.35 -1.47
C HIS A 236 1.11 7.82 -0.08
N ILE A 237 1.88 8.91 -0.03
CA ILE A 237 2.44 9.47 1.22
C ILE A 237 2.13 10.96 1.44
N ASP A 238 1.16 11.51 0.72
CA ASP A 238 0.80 12.92 0.84
C ASP A 238 -0.21 13.20 1.98
N SER A 239 -0.63 14.47 2.11
CA SER A 239 -1.51 14.94 3.19
C SER A 239 -2.83 14.19 3.33
N ARG A 240 -3.29 13.46 2.30
CA ARG A 240 -4.47 12.59 2.38
C ARG A 240 -4.27 11.41 3.33
N ARG A 241 -3.03 10.93 3.50
CA ARG A 241 -2.69 9.92 4.52
C ARG A 241 -2.72 10.48 5.94
N ALA A 242 -2.62 11.79 6.14
CA ALA A 242 -2.55 12.36 7.48
C ALA A 242 -3.51 13.55 7.68
N PRO A 243 -4.85 13.35 7.59
CA PRO A 243 -5.81 14.44 7.71
C PRO A 243 -5.62 15.25 9.01
N LEU A 244 -5.63 16.58 8.90
CA LEU A 244 -5.33 17.48 10.02
C LEU A 244 -6.23 17.25 11.24
N MET A 245 -7.53 17.15 11.01
CA MET A 245 -8.50 16.93 12.10
C MET A 245 -8.29 15.58 12.78
N LEU A 246 -7.95 14.54 12.02
CA LEU A 246 -7.70 13.21 12.58
C LEU A 246 -6.45 13.21 13.48
N HIS A 247 -5.38 13.90 13.06
CA HIS A 247 -4.17 14.07 13.85
C HIS A 247 -4.45 14.83 15.16
N ALA A 248 -5.29 15.86 15.11
CA ALA A 248 -5.64 16.65 16.29
C ALA A 248 -6.36 15.82 17.37
N PHE A 249 -7.12 14.80 16.97
CA PHE A 249 -7.82 13.89 17.89
C PHE A 249 -6.97 12.69 18.32
N ARG A 250 -5.81 12.48 17.70
CA ARG A 250 -4.90 11.36 17.94
C ARG A 250 -3.48 11.89 18.12
N PRO A 251 -3.19 12.54 19.25
CA PRO A 251 -1.85 13.07 19.50
C PRO A 251 -0.84 11.94 19.47
N GLN A 252 0.20 12.13 18.66
CA GLN A 252 1.26 11.14 18.49
C GLN A 252 2.58 11.59 19.09
N VAL A 253 3.44 10.62 19.40
CA VAL A 253 4.81 10.85 19.89
C VAL A 253 5.81 10.06 19.05
N GLY A 254 7.09 10.42 19.16
CA GLY A 254 8.19 9.70 18.52
C GLY A 254 8.05 9.59 17.00
N VAL A 255 8.36 8.40 16.46
CA VAL A 255 8.39 8.14 15.01
C VAL A 255 7.00 8.27 14.37
N SER A 256 5.93 7.86 15.09
CA SER A 256 4.55 8.06 14.62
C SER A 256 4.28 9.54 14.37
N ARG A 257 4.62 10.42 15.32
CA ARG A 257 4.48 11.87 15.12
C ARG A 257 5.23 12.34 13.89
N ASP A 258 6.45 11.87 13.69
CA ASP A 258 7.26 12.25 12.51
C ASP A 258 6.55 11.85 11.20
N HIS A 259 5.93 10.66 11.13
CA HIS A 259 5.10 10.23 9.98
C HIS A 259 3.93 11.19 9.72
N TRP A 260 3.13 11.45 10.74
CA TRP A 260 1.98 12.35 10.62
C TRP A 260 2.40 13.75 10.16
N VAL A 261 3.46 14.27 10.75
CA VAL A 261 3.98 15.61 10.49
C VAL A 261 4.48 15.76 9.05
N PHE A 262 5.21 14.78 8.52
CA PHE A 262 5.70 14.91 7.14
C PHE A 262 4.59 14.69 6.12
N GLN A 263 3.73 13.67 6.32
CA GLN A 263 2.65 13.38 5.37
C GLN A 263 1.71 14.58 5.28
N GLN A 264 1.37 15.22 6.41
CA GLN A 264 0.59 16.47 6.44
C GLN A 264 1.17 17.60 5.58
N ARG A 265 2.49 17.65 5.44
CA ARG A 265 3.16 18.69 4.66
C ARG A 265 3.25 18.36 3.18
N LEU A 266 3.32 17.08 2.81
CA LEU A 266 3.46 16.70 1.41
C LEU A 266 2.18 16.96 0.63
N ASN A 267 2.33 17.66 -0.49
CA ASN A 267 1.28 17.80 -1.49
C ASN A 267 1.13 16.49 -2.27
N ARG A 268 -0.05 16.29 -2.87
CA ARG A 268 -0.27 15.28 -3.91
C ARG A 268 0.85 15.39 -4.96
N PRO A 269 1.55 14.30 -5.30
CA PRO A 269 2.65 14.37 -6.24
C PRO A 269 2.15 14.74 -7.64
N ILE A 270 3.06 15.28 -8.44
CA ILE A 270 2.84 15.48 -9.88
C ILE A 270 3.80 14.59 -10.67
N VAL A 271 3.40 14.23 -11.88
CA VAL A 271 4.28 13.54 -12.81
C VAL A 271 5.05 14.58 -13.62
N ASN A 272 6.37 14.60 -13.48
CA ASN A 272 7.27 15.44 -14.28
C ASN A 272 8.19 14.53 -15.10
N LYS A 273 7.98 14.49 -16.42
CA LYS A 273 8.58 13.50 -17.33
C LYS A 273 8.23 12.08 -16.86
N SER A 274 9.20 11.29 -16.41
CA SER A 274 9.02 9.93 -15.89
C SER A 274 9.20 9.83 -14.38
N ARG A 275 9.04 10.94 -13.65
CA ARG A 275 9.33 11.02 -12.21
C ARG A 275 8.11 11.48 -11.42
N LEU A 276 7.91 10.90 -10.25
CA LEU A 276 7.03 11.47 -9.23
C LEU A 276 7.75 12.62 -8.54
N GLU A 277 7.16 13.80 -8.56
CA GLU A 277 7.68 15.00 -7.91
C GLU A 277 6.79 15.36 -6.71
N TYR A 278 7.34 15.17 -5.51
CA TYR A 278 6.70 15.56 -4.26
C TYR A 278 7.17 16.96 -3.87
N THR A 279 6.22 17.78 -3.43
CA THR A 279 6.50 19.12 -2.91
C THR A 279 5.87 19.30 -1.55
N SER A 280 6.40 20.22 -0.75
CA SER A 280 5.81 20.55 0.55
C SER A 280 4.90 21.78 0.46
N SER A 281 3.71 21.72 1.06
CA SER A 281 2.81 22.87 1.23
C SER A 281 3.40 23.98 2.12
N ARG A 282 4.29 23.60 3.04
CA ARG A 282 5.01 24.49 3.96
C ARG A 282 6.41 23.96 4.22
N SER A 283 7.34 24.87 4.48
CA SER A 283 8.69 24.49 4.87
C SER A 283 8.73 23.79 6.23
N PHE A 284 9.69 22.88 6.40
CA PHE A 284 9.98 22.22 7.67
C PHE A 284 10.99 23.08 8.48
N PRO A 285 10.61 23.67 9.63
CA PRO A 285 11.55 24.27 10.56
C PRO A 285 12.50 23.22 11.17
N GLU A 286 13.58 23.69 11.80
CA GLU A 286 14.59 22.82 12.42
C GLU A 286 14.00 21.86 13.47
N SER A 287 12.98 22.31 14.20
CA SER A 287 12.24 21.50 15.19
C SER A 287 11.50 20.30 14.59
N GLU A 288 11.35 20.24 13.26
CA GLU A 288 10.71 19.15 12.52
C GLU A 288 11.66 18.49 11.52
N SER A 289 12.97 18.69 11.71
CA SER A 289 14.04 18.07 10.91
C SER A 289 13.91 16.55 10.86
N ARG A 290 13.54 15.89 11.97
CA ARG A 290 13.29 14.44 12.00
C ARG A 290 12.21 13.99 11.02
N ALA A 291 11.09 14.72 10.96
CA ALA A 291 10.01 14.43 10.01
C ALA A 291 10.46 14.67 8.57
N TRP A 292 11.27 15.68 8.31
CA TRP A 292 11.85 15.92 6.99
C TRP A 292 12.79 14.79 6.56
N TRP A 293 13.68 14.32 7.45
CA TRP A 293 14.56 13.19 7.18
C TRP A 293 13.79 11.91 6.94
N LEU A 294 12.74 11.65 7.73
CA LEU A 294 11.86 10.51 7.49
C LEU A 294 11.14 10.59 6.13
N ALA A 295 10.71 11.78 5.70
CA ALA A 295 10.20 11.97 4.33
C ALA A 295 11.26 11.68 3.27
N TYR A 296 12.51 12.13 3.48
CA TYR A 296 13.61 11.84 2.57
C TYR A 296 13.86 10.33 2.44
N ASP A 297 13.94 9.61 3.55
CA ASP A 297 14.15 8.15 3.56
C ASP A 297 12.96 7.41 2.94
N THR A 298 11.73 7.84 3.23
CA THR A 298 10.52 7.26 2.61
C THR A 298 10.53 7.46 1.10
N LEU A 299 10.88 8.66 0.62
CA LEU A 299 10.99 8.94 -0.81
C LEU A 299 12.12 8.15 -1.49
N LYS A 300 13.22 7.86 -0.78
CA LYS A 300 14.29 6.98 -1.28
C LYS A 300 13.81 5.53 -1.43
N MET A 301 13.03 5.04 -0.47
CA MET A 301 12.40 3.72 -0.56
C MET A 301 11.47 3.65 -1.76
N ILE A 302 10.61 4.66 -1.98
CA ILE A 302 9.71 4.72 -3.15
C ILE A 302 10.50 4.75 -4.47
N ASP A 303 11.59 5.53 -4.53
CA ASP A 303 12.46 5.58 -5.70
C ASP A 303 13.11 4.23 -6.01
N PHE A 304 13.50 3.49 -4.97
CA PHE A 304 14.01 2.13 -5.10
C PHE A 304 12.94 1.18 -5.62
N GLU A 305 11.74 1.18 -5.02
CA GLU A 305 10.60 0.37 -5.47
C GLU A 305 10.25 0.60 -6.94
N LEU A 306 10.13 1.87 -7.35
CA LEU A 306 9.86 2.25 -8.75
C LEU A 306 10.92 1.69 -9.71
N LYS A 307 12.21 1.78 -9.34
CA LYS A 307 13.30 1.30 -10.18
C LYS A 307 13.36 -0.23 -10.26
N GLN A 308 13.11 -0.92 -9.15
CA GLN A 308 13.13 -2.37 -9.09
C GLN A 308 11.97 -2.96 -9.91
N VAL A 309 10.76 -2.41 -9.78
CA VAL A 309 9.61 -2.82 -10.59
C VAL A 309 9.84 -2.52 -12.08
N ASP A 310 10.41 -1.36 -12.40
CA ASP A 310 10.77 -0.99 -13.78
C ASP A 310 11.82 -1.94 -14.37
N ALA A 311 12.79 -2.40 -13.59
CA ALA A 311 13.75 -3.43 -14.00
C ALA A 311 13.06 -4.78 -14.27
N VAL A 312 12.23 -5.27 -13.34
CA VAL A 312 11.45 -6.51 -13.51
C VAL A 312 10.58 -6.45 -14.77
N CYS A 313 9.87 -5.34 -14.99
CA CYS A 313 9.06 -5.14 -16.18
C CYS A 313 9.90 -5.23 -17.46
N ARG A 314 11.09 -4.60 -17.51
CA ARG A 314 11.97 -4.67 -18.69
C ARG A 314 12.51 -6.07 -18.94
N ASP A 315 12.98 -6.75 -17.89
CA ASP A 315 13.55 -8.10 -17.99
C ASP A 315 12.52 -9.11 -18.50
N LEU A 316 11.24 -8.91 -18.14
CA LEU A 316 10.12 -9.74 -18.57
C LEU A 316 9.44 -9.23 -19.86
N GLY A 317 9.98 -8.20 -20.52
CA GLY A 317 9.44 -7.65 -21.76
C GLY A 317 8.05 -7.01 -21.63
N ARG A 318 7.70 -6.51 -20.45
CA ARG A 318 6.42 -5.86 -20.14
C ARG A 318 6.44 -4.37 -20.52
N LYS A 319 5.26 -3.79 -20.77
CA LYS A 319 5.13 -2.34 -21.00
C LYS A 319 5.63 -1.61 -19.73
N PRO A 320 6.58 -0.67 -19.85
CA PRO A 320 7.04 0.09 -18.69
C PRO A 320 5.93 1.02 -18.18
N PHE A 321 6.01 1.39 -16.91
CA PHE A 321 5.13 2.40 -16.33
C PHE A 321 5.53 3.81 -16.76
N LYS A 322 4.60 4.76 -16.62
CA LYS A 322 4.81 6.18 -16.94
C LYS A 322 5.89 6.80 -16.04
N VAL A 323 5.99 6.32 -14.80
CA VAL A 323 6.96 6.78 -13.80
C VAL A 323 7.88 5.65 -13.36
N ASN A 324 9.16 5.98 -13.14
CA ASN A 324 10.19 5.01 -12.77
C ASN A 324 11.19 5.51 -11.71
N SER A 325 10.96 6.71 -11.16
CA SER A 325 11.82 7.28 -10.12
C SER A 325 11.13 8.46 -9.41
N VAL A 326 11.73 8.92 -8.31
CA VAL A 326 11.29 10.10 -7.54
C VAL A 326 12.21 11.29 -7.81
N ALA A 327 11.64 12.47 -8.01
CA ALA A 327 12.36 13.72 -8.23
C ALA A 327 13.16 14.17 -6.99
N GLY A 328 14.37 14.73 -7.21
CA GLY A 328 15.18 15.34 -6.16
C GLY A 328 15.83 14.39 -5.15
N VAL A 329 15.40 13.13 -5.05
CA VAL A 329 15.78 12.21 -3.95
C VAL A 329 17.26 11.77 -3.93
N SER A 330 18.01 12.03 -5.01
CA SER A 330 19.42 11.63 -5.11
C SER A 330 20.33 12.23 -4.03
N THR A 331 20.00 13.42 -3.53
CA THR A 331 20.70 14.05 -2.39
C THR A 331 19.70 14.85 -1.56
N PRO A 332 19.96 15.07 -0.25
CA PRO A 332 19.06 15.86 0.58
C PRO A 332 18.89 17.31 0.08
N GLU A 333 19.96 17.92 -0.43
CA GLU A 333 19.95 19.31 -0.91
C GLU A 333 19.06 19.46 -2.15
N ARG A 334 19.08 18.46 -3.04
CA ARG A 334 18.20 18.44 -4.20
C ARG A 334 16.75 18.26 -3.79
N LEU A 335 16.45 17.35 -2.86
CA LEU A 335 15.09 17.21 -2.36
C LEU A 335 14.62 18.49 -1.66
N ALA A 336 15.51 19.16 -0.91
CA ALA A 336 15.18 20.40 -0.19
C ALA A 336 14.69 21.54 -1.10
N SER A 337 15.02 21.50 -2.39
CA SER A 337 14.47 22.45 -3.38
C SER A 337 12.96 22.26 -3.64
N LEU A 338 12.45 21.04 -3.42
CA LEU A 338 11.05 20.64 -3.66
C LEU A 338 10.27 20.50 -2.34
N VAL A 339 10.85 19.83 -1.35
CA VAL A 339 10.35 19.64 0.01
C VAL A 339 11.16 20.57 0.92
N LYS A 340 10.65 21.78 1.12
CA LYS A 340 11.44 22.92 1.61
C LYS A 340 11.76 22.80 3.10
N THR A 341 12.93 23.29 3.50
CA THR A 341 13.32 23.50 4.91
C THR A 341 13.27 25.00 5.25
N GLN A 342 13.25 25.34 6.54
CA GLN A 342 13.25 26.73 7.02
C GLN A 342 14.26 26.89 8.16
N GLY A 343 15.26 27.76 7.97
CA GLY A 343 16.25 28.07 9.00
C GLY A 343 17.36 27.03 9.16
N TRP A 344 17.37 25.96 8.35
CA TRP A 344 18.41 24.94 8.33
C TRP A 344 18.56 24.33 6.93
N THR A 345 19.70 23.71 6.67
CA THR A 345 20.00 23.01 5.40
C THR A 345 20.27 21.54 5.70
N PRO A 346 19.60 20.60 5.03
CA PRO A 346 19.88 19.19 5.20
C PRO A 346 21.20 18.87 4.53
N ILE A 347 22.14 18.29 5.28
CA ILE A 347 23.45 17.85 4.79
C ILE A 347 23.57 16.37 5.11
N ASP A 348 23.82 15.54 4.09
CA ASP A 348 24.13 14.13 4.32
C ASP A 348 25.54 14.01 4.90
N ALA A 349 25.63 13.86 6.22
CA ALA A 349 26.88 13.68 6.94
C ALA A 349 27.36 12.22 6.95
N THR A 350 26.72 11.30 6.19
CA THR A 350 27.27 9.95 6.05
C THR A 350 28.66 10.01 5.44
N LEU A 351 29.66 9.66 6.25
CA LEU A 351 31.04 9.45 5.82
C LEU A 351 31.03 8.33 4.77
N LYS A 352 30.93 8.71 3.50
CA LYS A 352 31.31 7.82 2.40
C LYS A 352 32.79 7.54 2.58
N VAL A 353 33.11 6.40 3.20
CA VAL A 353 34.47 5.86 3.25
C VAL A 353 34.89 5.59 1.80
N SER A 354 35.41 6.64 1.17
CA SER A 354 35.80 6.69 -0.22
C SER A 354 37.31 6.58 -0.28
N LYS A 355 37.80 5.38 0.07
CA LYS A 355 39.08 4.76 -0.29
C LYS A 355 39.32 3.55 0.60
N VAL A 356 38.85 2.39 0.15
CA VAL A 356 39.55 1.12 0.44
C VAL A 356 40.10 0.62 -0.89
N ASN A 357 41.06 1.37 -1.42
CA ASN A 357 42.06 0.82 -2.34
C ASN A 357 43.32 0.64 -1.50
N THR A 358 43.48 -0.54 -0.91
CA THR A 358 44.80 -1.10 -0.63
C THR A 358 44.68 -2.60 -0.43
N VAL A 359 45.39 -3.30 -1.32
CA VAL A 359 45.87 -4.68 -1.22
C VAL A 359 44.87 -5.79 -1.62
N VAL A 360 44.91 -6.11 -2.91
CA VAL A 360 44.94 -7.51 -3.36
C VAL A 360 46.14 -8.17 -2.68
N GLU A 361 45.90 -9.19 -1.85
CA GLU A 361 46.71 -10.42 -1.79
C GLU A 361 46.15 -11.37 -0.71
N THR A 362 46.12 -12.66 -1.07
CA THR A 362 45.92 -13.83 -0.20
C THR A 362 44.56 -14.05 0.45
N LEU A 363 43.68 -14.79 -0.24
CA LEU A 363 43.38 -16.20 0.09
C LEU A 363 42.36 -16.75 -0.92
N GLY A 364 42.85 -17.51 -1.89
CA GLY A 364 42.04 -18.53 -2.55
C GLY A 364 41.94 -19.77 -1.67
N GLY A 365 40.93 -20.61 -1.91
CA GLY A 365 40.98 -22.02 -1.54
C GLY A 365 39.64 -22.65 -1.16
N ALA A 366 39.17 -23.53 -2.05
CA ALA A 366 38.12 -24.55 -1.94
C ALA A 366 36.65 -24.10 -2.00
#